data_AF-A0A5C5GBD8-F1
#
_entry.id   AF-A0A5C5GBD8-F1
#
_cell.length_a   1.000
_cell.length_b   1.000
_cell.length_c   1.000
_cell.angle_alpha   90.00
_cell.angle_beta   90.00
_cell.angle_gamma   90.00
#
_symmetry.space_group_name_H-M   'P 1'
#
loop_
_entity.id
_entity.type
_entity.pdbx_description
1 polymer ?
#
loop_
_entity_poly.entity_id
_entity_poly.type
_entity_poly.pdbx_seq_one_letter_code
_entity_poly.pdbx_strand_id
1 'polypeptide(L)' 'MSWTSVTAEWQVFIRAFCAAFPHLDGEALRRFRGDRAKLVTYLSEAHDLTEAEACETLTDWFDLNGPRILAELARAA' A
#
# COMPACT_ATOMS: atom_id res chain seq x y z
N MET A 1 -4.30 5.72 -9.40
CA MET A 1 -5.42 4.93 -8.84
C MET A 1 -6.10 5.74 -7.75
N SER A 2 -7.43 5.62 -7.57
CA SER A 2 -8.09 6.33 -6.47
C SER A 2 -7.77 5.66 -5.12
N TRP A 3 -7.48 6.48 -4.10
CA TRP A 3 -7.26 5.98 -2.74
C TRP A 3 -8.49 5.26 -2.18
N THR A 4 -9.70 5.70 -2.57
CA THR A 4 -10.96 5.06 -2.18
C THR A 4 -11.05 3.59 -2.62
N SER A 5 -10.53 3.26 -3.82
CA SER A 5 -10.48 1.87 -4.27
C SER A 5 -9.47 1.04 -3.47
N VAL A 6 -8.35 1.64 -3.08
CA VAL A 6 -7.34 1.00 -2.22
C VAL A 6 -7.92 0.71 -0.84
N THR A 7 -8.65 1.65 -0.23
CA THR A 7 -9.20 1.48 1.11
C THR A 7 -10.39 0.51 1.16
N ALA A 8 -11.18 0.40 0.08
CA ALA A 8 -12.24 -0.60 -0.03
C ALA A 8 -11.68 -2.03 0.05
N GLU A 9 -10.57 -2.28 -0.65
CA GLU A 9 -9.91 -3.60 -0.72
C GLU A 9 -8.63 -3.67 0.13
N TRP A 10 -8.59 -2.91 1.24
CA TRP A 10 -7.38 -2.63 2.01
C TRP A 10 -6.55 -3.88 2.36
N GLN A 11 -7.21 -4.95 2.81
CA GLN A 11 -6.54 -6.19 3.22
C GLN A 11 -5.80 -6.89 2.07
N VAL A 12 -6.31 -6.78 0.86
CA VAL A 12 -5.68 -7.37 -0.33
C VAL A 12 -4.47 -6.54 -0.71
N PHE A 13 -4.65 -5.23 -0.74
CA PHE A 13 -3.61 -4.27 -1.09
C PHE A 13 -2.40 -4.35 -0.16
N ILE A 14 -2.61 -4.35 1.16
CA ILE A 14 -1.49 -4.44 2.11
C ILE A 14 -0.76 -5.78 2.03
N ARG A 15 -1.45 -6.88 1.69
CA ARG A 15 -0.79 -8.18 1.53
C ARG A 15 0.16 -8.14 0.34
N ALA A 16 -0.29 -7.57 -0.78
CA ALA A 16 0.57 -7.37 -1.95
C ALA A 16 1.68 -6.34 -1.67
N PHE A 17 1.39 -5.31 -0.89
CA PHE A 17 2.36 -4.28 -0.51
C PHE A 17 3.47 -4.86 0.39
N CYS A 18 3.14 -5.61 1.43
CA CYS A 18 4.12 -6.31 2.27
C CYS A 18 4.97 -7.32 1.49
N ALA A 19 4.42 -7.93 0.44
CA ALA A 19 5.20 -8.81 -0.43
C ALA A 19 6.26 -8.03 -1.25
N ALA A 20 5.99 -6.77 -1.60
CA ALA A 20 6.94 -5.89 -2.28
C ALA A 20 7.93 -5.20 -1.33
N PHE A 21 7.50 -4.93 -0.09
CA PHE A 21 8.27 -4.25 0.95
C PHE A 21 8.38 -5.14 2.19
N PRO A 22 9.30 -6.14 2.20
CA PRO A 22 9.36 -7.17 3.24
C PRO A 22 9.79 -6.66 4.62
N HIS A 23 10.29 -5.42 4.71
CA HIS A 23 10.63 -4.76 5.97
C HIS A 23 9.40 -4.20 6.71
N LEU A 24 8.23 -4.16 6.06
CA LEU A 24 6.99 -3.66 6.64
C LEU A 24 6.24 -4.76 7.38
N ASP A 25 5.77 -4.45 8.59
CA ASP A 25 4.89 -5.32 9.36
C ASP A 25 3.43 -5.21 8.88
N GLY A 26 2.92 -6.30 8.30
CA GLY A 26 1.53 -6.38 7.87
C GLY A 26 0.49 -6.23 8.99
N GLU A 27 0.84 -6.51 10.25
CA GLU A 27 -0.05 -6.23 11.39
C GLU A 27 -0.17 -4.73 11.68
N ALA A 28 0.94 -4.00 11.64
CA ALA A 28 0.93 -2.54 11.70
C ALA A 28 0.10 -1.94 10.56
N LEU A 29 0.32 -2.38 9.32
CA LEU A 29 -0.44 -1.89 8.16
C LEU A 29 -1.94 -2.17 8.26
N ARG A 30 -2.33 -3.35 8.77
CA ARG A 30 -3.76 -3.66 9.04
C ARG A 30 -4.41 -2.63 9.96
N ARG A 31 -3.68 -2.15 10.97
CA ARG A 31 -4.18 -1.15 11.94
C ARG A 31 -4.31 0.25 11.33
N PHE A 32 -3.60 0.57 10.26
CA PHE A 32 -3.67 1.88 9.62
C PHE A 32 -5.01 2.10 8.90
N ARG A 33 -5.73 1.04 8.51
CA ARG A 33 -7.07 1.12 7.91
C ARG A 33 -7.17 2.14 6.75
N GLY A 34 -6.13 2.22 5.92
CA GLY A 34 -6.10 3.16 4.80
C GLY A 34 -5.69 4.60 5.15
N ASP A 35 -5.15 4.84 6.35
CA ASP A 35 -4.51 6.11 6.71
C ASP A 35 -3.22 6.28 5.89
N ARG A 36 -3.31 7.09 4.84
CA ARG A 36 -2.21 7.33 3.90
C ARG A 36 -1.03 8.01 4.57
N ALA A 37 -1.27 8.94 5.50
CA ALA A 37 -0.20 9.68 6.16
C ALA A 37 0.63 8.72 7.02
N LYS A 38 -0.02 7.88 7.83
CA LYS A 38 0.68 6.85 8.62
C LYS A 38 1.48 5.89 7.74
N LEU A 39 0.93 5.52 6.58
CA LEU A 39 1.60 4.62 5.66
C LEU A 39 2.86 5.26 5.05
N VAL A 40 2.79 6.53 4.67
CA VAL A 40 3.95 7.28 4.17
C VAL A 40 5.01 7.40 5.26
N THR A 41 4.65 7.82 6.48
CA THR A 41 5.58 7.90 7.61
C THR A 41 6.25 6.56 7.89
N TYR A 42 5.47 5.48 7.94
CA TYR A 42 6.01 4.15 8.21
C TYR A 42 6.92 3.65 7.09
N LEU A 43 6.58 3.91 5.84
CA LEU A 43 7.42 3.58 4.69
C LEU A 43 8.73 4.38 4.72
N SER A 44 8.68 5.68 5.05
CA SER A 44 9.89 6.51 5.19
C SER A 44 10.82 5.99 6.27
N GLU A 45 10.31 5.67 7.46
CA GLU A 45 11.11 5.17 8.57
C GLU A 45 11.72 3.80 8.28
N ALA A 46 10.96 2.89 7.65
CA ALA A 46 11.41 1.53 7.39
C ALA A 46 12.45 1.43 6.26
N HIS A 47 12.52 2.42 5.37
CA HIS A 47 13.37 2.39 4.18
C HIS A 47 14.38 3.55 4.10
N ASP A 48 14.53 4.35 5.17
CA ASP A 48 15.40 5.53 5.22
C ASP A 48 15.12 6.50 4.05
N LEU A 49 13.84 6.72 3.76
CA LEU A 49 13.38 7.66 2.74
C LEU A 49 12.97 8.97 3.40
N THR A 50 13.04 10.06 2.65
CA THR A 50 12.29 11.27 3.00
C THR A 50 10.78 11.03 2.86
N GLU A 51 9.96 11.86 3.53
CA GLU A 51 8.50 11.78 3.40
C GLU A 51 8.05 11.97 1.93
N ALA A 52 8.75 12.82 1.18
CA ALA A 52 8.49 13.05 -0.24
C ALA A 52 8.74 11.79 -1.07
N GLU A 53 9.92 11.18 -0.92
CA GLU A 53 10.28 9.93 -1.62
C GLU A 53 9.34 8.78 -1.24
N ALA A 54 8.96 8.67 0.03
CA ALA A 54 7.99 7.68 0.49
C ALA A 54 6.60 7.92 -0.13
N CYS A 55 6.17 9.17 -0.23
CA CYS A 55 4.90 9.54 -0.86
C CYS A 55 4.88 9.21 -2.35
N GLU A 56 5.98 9.48 -3.07
CA GLU A 56 6.15 9.13 -4.49
C GLU A 56 6.18 7.61 -4.67
N THR A 57 7.04 6.91 -3.92
CA THR A 57 7.13 5.44 -3.94
C THR A 57 5.78 4.78 -3.70
N LEU A 58 5.02 5.28 -2.73
CA LEU A 58 3.70 4.78 -2.43
C LEU A 58 2.73 4.97 -3.61
N THR A 59 2.72 6.17 -4.17
CA THR A 59 1.84 6.55 -5.29
C THR A 59 2.15 5.71 -6.51
N ASP A 60 3.42 5.63 -6.89
CA ASP A 60 3.89 4.85 -8.04
C ASP A 60 3.55 3.37 -7.89
N TRP A 61 3.75 2.81 -6.70
CA TRP A 61 3.46 1.40 -6.46
C TRP A 61 1.97 1.08 -6.62
N PHE A 62 1.08 1.90 -6.04
CA PHE A 62 -0.36 1.70 -6.17
C PHE A 62 -0.88 1.96 -7.58
N ASP A 63 -0.30 2.92 -8.29
CA ASP A 63 -0.67 3.21 -9.67
C ASP A 63 -0.27 2.08 -10.62
N LEU A 64 0.91 1.51 -10.41
CA LEU A 64 1.40 0.38 -11.21
C LEU A 64 0.69 -0.93 -10.88
N ASN A 65 0.48 -1.25 -9.60
CA ASN A 65 -0.02 -2.55 -9.17
C ASN A 65 -1.54 -2.61 -8.98
N GLY A 66 -2.17 -1.48 -8.71
CA GLY A 66 -3.58 -1.42 -8.34
C GLY A 66 -4.54 -1.98 -9.38
N PRO A 67 -4.43 -1.62 -10.66
CA PRO A 67 -5.28 -2.20 -11.70
C PRO A 67 -5.15 -3.72 -11.78
N ARG A 68 -3.94 -4.26 -11.63
CA ARG A 68 -3.68 -5.71 -11.65
C ARG A 68 -4.32 -6.40 -10.45
N ILE A 69 -4.12 -5.87 -9.24
CA ILE A 69 -4.69 -6.43 -8.00
C ILE A 69 -6.23 -6.47 -8.06
N LEU A 70 -6.86 -5.39 -8.53
CA LEU A 70 -8.32 -5.37 -8.69
C LEU A 70 -8.81 -6.38 -9.73
N ALA A 71 -8.10 -6.50 -10.85
CA ALA A 71 -8.44 -7.48 -11.88
C ALA A 71 -8.32 -8.92 -11.37
N GLU A 72 -7.33 -9.22 -10.52
CA GLU A 72 -7.16 -10.52 -9.88
C GLU A 72 -8.29 -10.81 -8.88
N LEU A 73 -8.70 -9.82 -8.09
CA LEU A 73 -9.85 -9.95 -7.18
C LEU A 73 -11.16 -10.23 -7.92
N ALA A 74 -11.42 -9.49 -8.99
CA ALA A 74 -12.63 -9.67 -9.79
C ALA A 74 -12.73 -11.05 -10.47
N ARG A 75 -11.60 -11.72 -10.69
CA ARG A 75 -11.57 -13.09 -11.25
C ARG A 75 -11.73 -14.18 -10.20
N ALA A 76 -11.50 -13.86 -8.93
CA ALA A 76 -11.59 -14.79 -7.81
C ALA A 76 -12.95 -14.77 -7.08
N ALA A 77 -13.82 -13.81 -7.44
CA ALA A 77 -15.18 -13.64 -6.94
C ALA A 77 -16.20 -14.34 -7.85
#